data_AF-A0A812MD81-F1
#
_entry.id   AF-A0A812MD81-F1
#
_cell.length_a   1.000
_cell.length_b   1.000
_cell.length_c   1.000
_cell.angle_alpha   90.00
_cell.angle_beta   90.00
_cell.angle_gamma   90.00
#
_symmetry.space_group_name_H-M   'P 1'
#
loop_
_entity.id
_entity.type
_entity.pdbx_description
1 polymer ?
#
loop_
_entity_poly.entity_id
_entity_poly.type
_entity_poly.pdbx_seq_one_letter_code
_entity_poly.pdbx_strand_id
1 'polypeptide(L)'
;MRNALRARLKKDSGRDDVRIDEQPQLVDDAAHAVPITERAGYPVTRKKGSANPKNWVTATGVKVEVDFNRVPWLPDDWGQGVKATKANSRSKPNGGGGTLTSFVSPEMKIYFHKEKVEQHVGRQLTHKDGFNGQVRLARLQAQQAVQLARQQIREDKDTDFFSLLSRAEKKCLPPKEEFHFCVISARRATKLEGVRDIVTVQTQLQEAGVTPTWYVDAESLEDYKALGLKAVVGGKLTPSRNKALDDAAASNKVCVQVSDDIAAWEYRHGEKAVDKTDDAKNKAHAAARRLIVTPVAAARFIIAKMRAAVGLHGKPKLGGAYMLQSCARTFAGPEVVHHHFILGDFLVVDTGSSVRFDENMKLKEDYDFTCAHLKAHGSVLRCNRMTLCVKHYSNCLHLSSRAIQRDGEATKQKATQTVGRRTNRLDLLGRAGGRALPGLALCKCAIP
;
A
#
# COMPACT_ATOMS: atom_id res chain seq x y z
N MET A 1 4.37 10.99 7.78
CA MET A 1 4.04 11.31 9.19
C MET A 1 5.26 11.63 10.06
N ARG A 2 6.27 10.75 10.22
CA ARG A 2 7.47 11.09 11.03
C ARG A 2 8.14 12.42 10.63
N ASN A 3 8.28 12.65 9.32
CA ASN A 3 8.85 13.90 8.80
C ASN A 3 7.97 15.12 9.13
N ALA A 4 6.63 14.98 9.10
CA ALA A 4 5.70 16.02 9.52
C ALA A 4 5.85 16.34 11.01
N LEU A 5 5.91 15.32 11.88
CA LEU A 5 6.19 15.51 13.31
C LEU A 5 7.52 16.28 13.53
N ARG A 6 8.58 15.91 12.79
CA ARG A 6 9.87 16.60 12.88
C ARG A 6 9.82 18.03 12.36
N ALA A 7 9.16 18.28 11.23
CA ALA A 7 9.01 19.62 10.66
C ALA A 7 8.25 20.54 11.63
N ARG A 8 7.17 20.04 12.26
CA ARG A 8 6.42 20.76 13.30
C ARG A 8 7.29 21.05 14.52
N LEU A 9 8.00 20.05 15.05
CA LEU A 9 8.92 20.26 16.18
C LEU A 9 10.03 21.29 15.88
N LYS A 10 10.52 21.34 14.64
CA LYS A 10 11.48 22.37 14.21
C LYS A 10 10.82 23.75 14.21
N LYS A 11 9.62 23.87 13.64
CA LYS A 11 8.84 25.12 13.63
C LYS A 11 8.57 25.64 15.05
N ASP A 12 8.10 24.76 15.93
CA ASP A 12 7.75 25.09 17.31
C ASP A 12 8.97 25.40 18.19
N SER A 13 10.18 25.03 17.75
CA SER A 13 11.41 25.31 18.49
C SER A 13 11.84 26.78 18.44
N GLY A 14 11.23 27.59 17.56
CA GLY A 14 11.61 28.99 17.35
C GLY A 14 12.99 29.18 16.71
N ARG A 15 13.60 28.10 16.20
CA ARG A 15 14.90 28.14 15.54
C ARG A 15 14.75 28.54 14.07
N ASP A 16 15.24 29.72 13.75
CA ASP A 16 15.38 30.25 12.39
C ASP A 16 16.57 29.63 11.64
N ASP A 17 17.57 29.12 12.36
CA ASP A 17 18.77 28.49 11.81
C ASP A 17 18.55 27.08 11.24
N VAL A 18 17.35 26.52 11.40
CA VAL A 18 17.02 25.15 10.97
C VAL A 18 16.16 25.15 9.73
N ARG A 19 16.59 24.37 8.72
CA ARG A 19 15.74 24.11 7.55
C ARG A 19 14.51 23.29 7.94
N ILE A 20 13.34 23.82 7.64
CA ILE A 20 12.03 23.16 7.78
C ILE A 20 11.60 22.69 6.40
N ASP A 21 11.53 21.37 6.22
CA ASP A 21 11.00 20.81 4.97
C ASP A 21 9.47 20.83 5.04
N GLU A 22 8.85 21.69 4.23
CA GLU A 22 7.39 21.77 4.09
C GLU A 22 6.81 20.39 3.79
N GLN A 23 5.77 20.02 4.53
CA GLN A 23 5.01 18.80 4.28
C GLN A 23 3.64 19.19 3.73
N PRO A 24 3.05 18.39 2.82
CA PRO A 24 1.67 18.60 2.42
C PRO A 24 0.76 18.63 3.66
N GLN A 25 -0.13 19.62 3.74
CA GLN A 25 -1.04 19.80 4.90
C GLN A 25 -1.76 18.50 5.27
N LEU A 26 -2.21 17.77 4.25
CA LEU A 26 -2.83 16.45 4.39
C LEU A 26 -2.02 15.45 5.23
N VAL A 27 -0.69 15.42 5.04
CA VAL A 27 0.21 14.51 5.78
C VAL A 27 0.37 14.96 7.23
N ASP A 28 0.32 16.27 7.48
CA ASP A 28 0.38 16.84 8.82
C ASP A 28 -0.93 16.60 9.58
N ASP A 29 -2.08 16.84 8.95
CA ASP A 29 -3.41 16.55 9.51
C ASP A 29 -3.54 15.07 9.88
N ALA A 30 -3.16 14.19 8.94
CA ALA A 30 -3.19 12.76 9.17
C ALA A 30 -2.23 12.33 10.30
N ALA A 31 -1.07 13.00 10.47
CA ALA A 31 -0.18 12.75 11.61
C ALA A 31 -0.78 13.26 12.93
N HIS A 32 -1.52 14.36 12.95
CA HIS A 32 -2.20 14.85 14.16
C HIS A 32 -3.37 13.96 14.58
N ALA A 33 -4.09 13.39 13.61
CA ALA A 33 -5.23 12.53 13.86
C ALA A 33 -4.86 11.22 14.57
N VAL A 34 -3.61 10.73 14.43
CA VAL A 34 -3.16 9.50 15.10
C VAL A 34 -3.01 9.74 16.62
N PRO A 35 -3.81 9.05 17.45
CA PRO A 35 -3.70 9.14 18.91
C PRO A 35 -2.28 8.82 19.39
N ILE A 36 -1.81 9.55 20.40
CA ILE A 36 -0.46 9.37 20.95
C ILE A 36 -0.19 7.91 21.39
N THR A 37 -1.22 7.24 21.91
CA THR A 37 -1.19 5.82 22.34
C THR A 37 -1.01 4.82 21.19
N GLU A 38 -1.34 5.22 19.96
CA GLU A 38 -1.23 4.39 18.77
C GLU A 38 0.07 4.61 18.00
N ARG A 39 0.82 5.67 18.33
CA ARG A 39 2.12 5.94 17.70
C ARG A 39 3.14 4.85 18.05
N ALA A 40 4.01 4.53 17.10
CA ALA A 40 4.98 3.44 17.25
C ALA A 40 5.97 3.64 18.42
N GLY A 41 6.28 4.89 18.75
CA GLY A 41 7.13 5.23 19.87
C GLY A 41 6.47 5.08 21.25
N TYR A 42 5.15 4.91 21.32
CA TYR A 42 4.47 4.66 22.59
C TYR A 42 4.88 3.28 23.13
N PRO A 43 5.17 3.13 24.44
CA PRO A 43 5.51 1.83 25.03
C PRO A 43 4.46 0.76 24.69
N VAL A 44 4.91 -0.43 24.30
CA VAL A 44 4.02 -1.56 23.99
C VAL A 44 3.27 -1.99 25.25
N THR A 45 4.02 -2.14 26.34
CA THR A 45 3.51 -2.40 27.68
C THR A 45 3.87 -1.22 28.59
N ARG A 46 3.08 -0.99 29.64
CA ARG A 46 3.38 0.06 30.63
C ARG A 46 3.44 -0.55 32.02
N LYS A 47 4.56 -0.33 32.72
CA LYS A 47 4.66 -0.65 34.13
C LYS A 47 3.74 0.28 34.93
N LYS A 48 3.07 -0.28 35.94
CA LYS A 48 2.28 0.51 36.90
C LYS A 48 3.18 1.57 37.53
N GLY A 49 2.71 2.82 37.58
CA GLY A 49 3.49 3.96 38.08
C GLY A 49 4.43 4.63 37.07
N SER A 50 4.66 4.04 35.88
CA SER A 50 5.40 4.74 34.81
C SER A 50 4.68 6.03 34.39
N ALA A 51 5.42 7.12 34.16
CA ALA A 51 4.75 8.36 33.80
C ALA A 51 4.13 8.28 32.40
N ASN A 52 3.10 9.08 32.18
CA ASN A 52 2.37 9.09 30.92
C ASN A 52 3.26 9.65 29.80
N PRO A 53 3.38 8.98 28.64
CA PRO A 53 4.13 9.48 27.49
C PRO A 53 3.73 10.88 27.00
N LYS A 54 2.51 11.33 27.31
CA LYS A 54 2.07 12.72 27.07
C LYS A 54 2.87 13.77 27.86
N ASN A 55 3.46 13.35 28.98
CA ASN A 55 4.15 14.21 29.95
C ASN A 55 5.68 14.01 29.92
N TRP A 56 6.22 13.36 28.90
CA TRP A 56 7.67 13.18 28.81
C TRP A 56 8.37 14.52 28.63
N VAL A 57 9.27 14.83 29.56
CA VAL A 57 10.11 16.02 29.57
C VAL A 57 11.55 15.65 29.90
N THR A 58 12.52 16.33 29.30
CA THR A 58 13.93 16.18 29.69
C THR A 58 14.19 16.79 31.06
N ALA A 59 15.35 16.47 31.65
CA ALA A 59 15.82 17.12 32.88
C ALA A 59 15.87 18.66 32.77
N THR A 60 16.01 19.19 31.55
CA THR A 60 16.00 20.62 31.23
C THR A 60 14.60 21.16 30.85
N GLY A 61 13.54 20.41 31.11
CA GLY A 61 12.15 20.81 30.86
C GLY A 61 11.71 20.78 29.38
N VAL A 62 12.50 20.21 28.47
CA VAL A 62 12.13 20.15 27.04
C VAL A 62 11.18 18.98 26.81
N LYS A 63 9.99 19.26 26.25
CA LYS A 63 9.00 18.25 25.92
C LYS A 63 9.53 17.24 24.90
N VAL A 64 9.21 15.97 25.10
CA VAL A 64 9.48 14.87 24.18
C VAL A 64 8.16 14.38 23.60
N GLU A 65 7.97 14.52 22.28
CA GLU A 65 6.80 14.02 21.57
C GLU A 65 6.98 12.55 21.19
N VAL A 66 5.93 11.73 21.32
CA VAL A 66 5.99 10.30 20.94
C VAL A 66 6.20 10.15 19.43
N ASP A 67 7.21 9.37 19.04
CA ASP A 67 7.66 9.20 17.65
C ASP A 67 6.68 8.30 16.85
N PHE A 68 6.59 8.54 15.54
CA PHE A 68 5.91 7.66 14.58
C PHE A 68 6.76 6.47 14.15
N ASN A 69 8.01 6.43 14.59
CA ASN A 69 8.94 5.35 14.34
C ASN A 69 9.36 4.68 15.65
N ARG A 70 9.90 3.47 15.54
CA ARG A 70 10.49 2.73 16.66
C ARG A 70 11.72 1.98 16.19
N VAL A 71 12.81 2.04 16.94
CA VAL A 71 14.01 1.24 16.67
C VAL A 71 13.77 -0.24 17.00
N PRO A 72 14.38 -1.18 16.27
CA PRO A 72 14.02 -2.61 16.35
C PRO A 72 14.51 -3.32 17.61
N TRP A 73 15.35 -2.68 18.43
CA TRP A 73 15.92 -3.25 19.65
C TRP A 73 15.29 -2.72 20.93
N LEU A 74 14.33 -1.79 20.83
CA LEU A 74 13.78 -1.08 21.99
C LEU A 74 12.76 -1.95 22.76
N PRO A 75 13.00 -2.29 24.04
CA PRO A 75 12.12 -3.14 24.83
C PRO A 75 10.68 -2.64 24.88
N ASP A 76 9.74 -3.53 25.11
CA ASP A 76 8.30 -3.22 25.09
C ASP A 76 7.85 -2.20 26.12
N ASP A 77 8.48 -2.14 27.29
CA ASP A 77 8.17 -1.17 28.35
C ASP A 77 8.86 0.19 28.14
N TRP A 78 9.69 0.32 27.11
CA TRP A 78 10.38 1.55 26.76
C TRP A 78 9.64 2.38 25.71
N GLY A 79 9.84 3.69 25.80
CA GLY A 79 9.33 4.68 24.88
C GLY A 79 10.36 5.19 23.88
N GLN A 80 9.91 5.58 22.69
CA GLN A 80 10.68 6.39 21.75
C GLN A 80 9.95 7.69 21.47
N GLY A 81 10.69 8.79 21.54
CA GLY A 81 10.18 10.11 21.21
C GLY A 81 11.17 10.94 20.41
N VAL A 82 10.72 12.13 20.03
CA VAL A 82 11.51 13.15 19.34
C VAL A 82 11.34 14.45 20.11
N LYS A 83 12.44 15.17 20.32
CA LYS A 83 12.43 16.52 20.88
C LYS A 83 13.13 17.50 19.96
N ALA A 84 12.81 18.77 20.08
CA ALA A 84 13.60 19.83 19.48
C ALA A 84 14.95 19.97 20.21
N THR A 85 16.01 20.32 19.48
CA THR A 85 17.30 20.68 20.10
C THR A 85 17.42 22.19 20.22
N LYS A 86 17.95 22.69 21.35
CA LYS A 86 18.30 24.11 21.48
C LYS A 86 19.49 24.44 20.57
N ALA A 87 19.53 25.66 20.06
CA ALA A 87 20.72 26.17 19.39
C ALA A 87 21.91 26.17 20.36
N ASN A 88 23.10 25.89 19.84
CA ASN A 88 24.37 25.94 20.56
C ASN A 88 25.45 26.51 19.64
N SER A 89 26.65 26.73 20.17
CA SER A 89 27.79 27.30 19.42
C SER A 89 28.24 26.49 18.21
N ARG A 90 27.78 25.22 18.06
CA ARG A 90 28.08 24.35 16.92
C ARG A 90 26.93 24.27 15.91
N SER A 91 25.83 24.99 16.15
CA SER A 91 24.69 25.02 15.23
C SER A 91 25.07 25.81 13.98
N LYS A 92 24.93 25.18 12.81
CA LYS A 92 25.21 25.82 11.53
C LYS A 92 23.97 26.54 11.03
N PRO A 93 24.09 27.76 10.49
CA PRO A 93 23.01 28.42 9.78
C PRO A 93 22.48 27.50 8.66
N ASN A 94 21.17 27.37 8.55
CA ASN A 94 20.48 26.46 7.62
C ASN A 94 20.84 24.98 7.80
N GLY A 95 21.23 24.57 9.00
CA GLY A 95 21.59 23.20 9.31
C GLY A 95 20.40 22.25 9.21
N GLY A 96 20.66 20.99 8.84
CA GLY A 96 19.65 19.92 8.83
C GLY A 96 19.25 19.41 10.22
N GLY A 97 19.85 19.96 11.29
CA GLY A 97 19.63 19.60 12.69
C GLY A 97 18.25 20.00 13.21
N GLY A 98 18.15 20.21 14.53
CA GLY A 98 16.94 20.75 15.17
C GLY A 98 16.03 19.73 15.84
N THR A 99 16.23 18.42 15.63
CA THR A 99 15.51 17.37 16.39
C THR A 99 16.43 16.25 16.83
N LEU A 100 16.10 15.61 17.95
CA LEU A 100 16.85 14.48 18.49
C LEU A 100 15.89 13.35 18.89
N THR A 101 16.20 12.12 18.45
CA THR A 101 15.48 10.91 18.91
C THR A 101 15.87 10.64 20.36
N SER A 102 14.87 10.37 21.20
CA SER A 102 15.02 10.12 22.64
C SER A 102 14.40 8.77 22.97
N PHE A 103 15.07 8.00 23.84
CA PHE A 103 14.58 6.74 24.38
C PHE A 103 14.25 6.96 25.85
N VAL A 104 13.02 6.64 26.26
CA VAL A 104 12.51 6.95 27.59
C VAL A 104 12.27 5.65 28.35
N SER A 105 12.93 5.48 29.49
CA SER A 105 12.77 4.31 30.35
C SER A 105 11.45 4.36 31.11
N PRO A 106 10.98 3.23 31.68
CA PRO A 106 9.80 3.21 32.55
C PRO A 106 9.91 4.14 33.76
N GLU A 107 11.13 4.36 34.25
CA GLU A 107 11.50 5.24 35.37
C GLU A 107 11.76 6.69 34.92
N MET A 108 11.36 7.04 33.68
CA MET A 108 11.45 8.39 33.12
C MET A 108 12.87 8.90 32.88
N LYS A 109 13.86 8.01 32.81
CA LYS A 109 15.21 8.38 32.38
C LYS A 109 15.26 8.48 30.86
N ILE A 110 15.94 9.51 30.36
CA ILE A 110 16.02 9.79 28.92
C ILE A 110 17.43 9.54 28.41
N TYR A 111 17.50 8.76 27.33
CA TYR A 111 18.73 8.36 26.66
C TYR A 111 18.67 8.74 25.18
N PHE A 112 19.83 8.90 24.54
CA PHE A 112 19.92 9.28 23.12
C PHE A 112 20.65 8.24 22.26
N HIS A 113 21.25 7.23 22.90
CA HIS A 113 22.07 6.22 22.25
C HIS A 113 21.75 4.84 22.80
N LYS A 114 21.80 3.81 21.94
CA LYS A 114 21.56 2.40 22.30
C LYS A 114 22.46 1.95 23.45
N GLU A 115 23.76 2.24 23.36
CA GLU A 115 24.74 1.84 24.37
C GLU A 115 24.37 2.32 25.78
N LYS A 116 23.82 3.54 25.91
CA LYS A 116 23.37 4.07 27.21
C LYS A 116 22.09 3.41 27.70
N VAL A 117 21.21 3.00 26.79
CA VAL A 117 20.04 2.18 27.13
C VAL A 117 20.49 0.79 27.58
N GLU A 118 21.43 0.15 26.89
CA GLU A 118 22.00 -1.15 27.26
C GLU A 118 22.71 -1.11 28.62
N GLN A 119 23.51 -0.07 28.88
CA GLN A 119 24.11 0.19 30.20
C GLN A 119 23.04 0.33 31.29
N HIS A 120 21.92 1.00 31.00
CA HIS A 120 20.84 1.15 31.97
C HIS A 120 20.09 -0.16 32.22
N VAL A 121 19.82 -0.93 31.18
CA VAL A 121 19.12 -2.23 31.27
C VAL A 121 20.04 -3.32 31.83
N GLY A 122 21.36 -3.14 31.76
CA GLY A 122 22.35 -4.10 32.27
C GLY A 122 22.62 -5.28 31.34
N ARG A 123 22.24 -5.19 30.05
CA ARG A 123 22.50 -6.22 29.03
C ARG A 123 22.44 -5.65 27.63
N GLN A 124 22.98 -6.40 26.67
CA GLN A 124 22.82 -6.09 25.25
C GLN A 124 21.36 -6.30 24.80
N LEU A 125 20.91 -5.41 23.92
CA LEU A 125 19.58 -5.43 23.34
C LEU A 125 19.64 -5.92 21.89
N THR A 126 18.67 -6.75 21.54
CA THR A 126 18.57 -7.45 20.25
C THR A 126 17.25 -7.14 19.56
N HIS A 127 17.08 -7.63 18.34
CA HIS A 127 15.81 -7.50 17.60
C HIS A 127 14.64 -8.21 18.30
N LYS A 128 14.90 -9.22 19.14
CA LYS A 128 13.86 -9.91 19.90
C LYS A 128 13.20 -8.98 20.91
N ASP A 129 13.99 -8.08 21.51
CA ASP A 129 13.52 -7.14 22.53
C ASP A 129 12.52 -6.12 21.98
N GLY A 130 12.71 -5.69 20.73
CA GLY A 130 11.84 -4.70 20.08
C GLY A 130 10.83 -5.28 19.10
N PHE A 131 10.65 -6.61 19.04
CA PHE A 131 9.82 -7.26 18.04
C PHE A 131 8.36 -6.76 18.06
N ASN A 132 7.69 -6.77 19.22
CA ASN A 132 6.31 -6.30 19.33
C ASN A 132 6.17 -4.80 19.01
N GLY A 133 7.19 -4.03 19.37
CA GLY A 133 7.31 -2.64 18.96
C GLY A 133 7.37 -2.46 17.44
N GLN A 134 8.06 -3.35 16.73
CA GLN A 134 8.08 -3.37 15.27
C GLN A 134 6.75 -3.85 14.66
N VAL A 135 6.05 -4.80 15.29
CA VAL A 135 4.68 -5.20 14.89
C VAL A 135 3.73 -4.00 14.98
N ARG A 136 3.80 -3.22 16.06
CA ARG A 136 3.03 -1.97 16.19
C ARG A 136 3.39 -0.95 15.11
N LEU A 137 4.69 -0.77 14.84
CA LEU A 137 5.14 0.11 13.77
C LEU A 137 4.59 -0.33 12.41
N ALA A 138 4.62 -1.62 12.11
CA ALA A 138 4.06 -2.17 10.89
C ALA A 138 2.55 -1.90 10.76
N ARG A 139 1.79 -2.05 11.86
CA ARG A 139 0.33 -1.74 11.91
C ARG A 139 0.08 -0.28 11.61
N LEU A 140 0.81 0.60 12.27
CA LEU A 140 0.70 2.02 12.05
C LEU A 140 1.07 2.40 10.60
N GLN A 141 2.14 1.84 10.04
CA GLN A 141 2.54 2.10 8.66
C GLN A 141 1.49 1.61 7.65
N ALA A 142 0.90 0.43 7.86
CA ALA A 142 -0.17 -0.11 7.03
C ALA A 142 -1.40 0.81 7.04
N GLN A 143 -1.89 1.19 8.23
CA GLN A 143 -3.01 2.11 8.38
C GLN A 143 -2.74 3.45 7.68
N GLN A 144 -1.55 4.01 7.88
CA GLN A 144 -1.15 5.25 7.23
C GLN A 144 -1.09 5.13 5.70
N ALA A 145 -0.58 4.02 5.17
CA ALA A 145 -0.52 3.79 3.74
C ALA A 145 -1.92 3.75 3.12
N VAL A 146 -2.86 3.04 3.76
CA VAL A 146 -4.25 2.97 3.32
C VAL A 146 -4.94 4.34 3.40
N GLN A 147 -4.79 5.05 4.51
CA GLN A 147 -5.37 6.38 4.69
C GLN A 147 -4.83 7.40 3.67
N LEU A 148 -3.52 7.45 3.46
CA LEU A 148 -2.90 8.34 2.48
C LEU A 148 -3.32 7.99 1.06
N ALA A 149 -3.39 6.71 0.71
CA ALA A 149 -3.85 6.28 -0.60
C ALA A 149 -5.31 6.71 -0.85
N ARG A 150 -6.18 6.58 0.15
CA ARG A 150 -7.57 7.05 0.09
C ARG A 150 -7.68 8.57 0.02
N GLN A 151 -6.87 9.31 0.77
CA GLN A 151 -6.92 10.78 0.74
C GLN A 151 -6.37 11.37 -0.56
N GLN A 152 -5.37 10.73 -1.19
CA GLN A 152 -4.85 11.14 -2.49
C GLN A 152 -5.87 10.97 -3.61
N ILE A 153 -6.77 10.01 -3.46
CA ILE A 153 -7.86 9.74 -4.40
C ILE A 153 -9.14 10.29 -3.77
N ARG A 154 -9.38 11.60 -3.94
CA ARG A 154 -10.55 12.35 -3.45
C ARG A 154 -11.72 11.43 -3.06
N GLU A 155 -11.87 11.23 -1.75
CA GLU A 155 -12.87 10.40 -1.05
C GLU A 155 -13.81 9.54 -1.91
N ASP A 156 -13.27 8.51 -2.56
CA ASP A 156 -14.11 7.50 -3.21
C ASP A 156 -14.41 6.39 -2.20
N LYS A 157 -15.65 6.39 -1.69
CA LYS A 157 -16.15 5.34 -0.80
C LYS A 157 -16.43 4.09 -1.64
N ASP A 158 -16.43 2.92 -1.01
CA ASP A 158 -16.82 1.67 -1.67
C ASP A 158 -18.22 1.78 -2.35
N THR A 159 -19.10 2.66 -1.84
CA THR A 159 -20.39 3.01 -2.45
C THR A 159 -20.27 3.63 -3.84
N ASP A 160 -19.30 4.51 -4.04
CA ASP A 160 -19.04 5.16 -5.33
C ASP A 160 -18.49 4.14 -6.32
N PHE A 161 -17.67 3.21 -5.84
CA PHE A 161 -17.19 2.10 -6.66
C PHE A 161 -18.35 1.16 -7.08
N PHE A 162 -19.27 0.82 -6.18
CA PHE A 162 -20.46 0.03 -6.53
C PHE A 162 -21.44 0.78 -7.43
N SER A 163 -21.38 2.12 -7.49
CA SER A 163 -22.20 2.90 -8.43
C SER A 163 -21.90 2.55 -9.89
N LEU A 164 -20.68 2.06 -10.18
CA LEU A 164 -20.23 1.62 -11.50
C LEU A 164 -20.88 0.31 -11.97
N LEU A 165 -21.50 -0.46 -11.06
CA LEU A 165 -22.24 -1.66 -11.42
C LEU A 165 -23.53 -1.30 -12.16
N SER A 166 -23.86 -2.08 -13.19
CA SER A 166 -25.14 -1.98 -13.88
C SER A 166 -26.32 -2.33 -12.94
N ARG A 167 -27.55 -2.03 -13.36
CA ARG A 167 -28.74 -2.37 -12.56
C ARG A 167 -28.86 -3.87 -12.32
N ALA A 168 -28.51 -4.70 -13.30
CA ALA A 168 -28.53 -6.16 -13.16
C ALA A 168 -27.45 -6.64 -12.19
N GLU A 169 -26.23 -6.11 -12.31
CA GLU A 169 -25.11 -6.45 -11.41
C GLU A 169 -25.38 -6.01 -9.97
N LYS A 170 -25.97 -4.83 -9.74
CA LYS A 170 -26.35 -4.35 -8.40
C LYS A 170 -27.35 -5.27 -7.69
N LYS A 171 -28.27 -5.89 -8.43
CA LYS A 171 -29.19 -6.90 -7.86
C LYS A 171 -28.46 -8.16 -7.38
N CYS A 172 -27.29 -8.43 -7.95
CA CYS A 172 -26.45 -9.56 -7.59
C CYS A 172 -25.34 -9.20 -6.62
N LEU A 173 -25.29 -7.98 -6.08
CA LEU A 173 -24.25 -7.53 -5.17
C LEU A 173 -24.43 -8.17 -3.79
N PRO A 174 -23.60 -9.16 -3.40
CA PRO A 174 -23.76 -9.83 -2.11
C PRO A 174 -23.39 -8.92 -0.93
N PRO A 175 -23.95 -9.17 0.27
CA PRO A 175 -23.43 -8.59 1.51
C PRO A 175 -22.05 -9.19 1.85
N LYS A 176 -21.24 -8.50 2.66
CA LYS A 176 -19.85 -8.94 2.96
C LYS A 176 -19.81 -10.22 3.82
N GLU A 177 -20.88 -10.50 4.55
CA GLU A 177 -21.04 -11.65 5.45
C GLU A 177 -21.12 -12.99 4.69
N GLU A 178 -21.49 -12.93 3.40
CA GLU A 178 -21.56 -14.08 2.48
C GLU A 178 -20.18 -14.59 2.05
N PHE A 179 -19.10 -13.89 2.43
CA PHE A 179 -17.75 -14.22 2.03
C PHE A 179 -16.96 -14.86 3.16
N HIS A 180 -16.11 -15.80 2.77
CA HIS A 180 -15.02 -16.33 3.57
C HIS A 180 -13.71 -15.81 2.98
N PHE A 181 -13.11 -14.83 3.66
CA PHE A 181 -11.83 -14.25 3.24
C PHE A 181 -10.67 -15.08 3.80
N CYS A 182 -9.88 -15.63 2.88
CA CYS A 182 -8.80 -16.55 3.14
C CYS A 182 -7.48 -15.89 2.71
N VAL A 183 -6.57 -15.66 3.63
CA VAL A 183 -5.21 -15.20 3.28
C VAL A 183 -4.31 -16.43 3.22
N ILE A 184 -3.72 -16.67 2.05
CA ILE A 184 -2.80 -17.79 1.83
C ILE A 184 -1.38 -17.26 2.01
N SER A 185 -0.65 -17.81 2.97
CA SER A 185 0.64 -17.26 3.38
C SER A 185 1.61 -18.37 3.78
N ALA A 186 2.91 -18.16 3.54
CA ALA A 186 3.94 -19.15 3.84
C ALA A 186 5.16 -18.51 4.52
N ARG A 187 5.48 -18.96 5.74
CA ARG A 187 6.73 -18.68 6.48
C ARG A 187 7.21 -17.22 6.50
N ARG A 188 6.34 -16.27 6.88
CA ARG A 188 6.67 -14.83 6.91
C ARG A 188 6.65 -14.16 8.28
N ALA A 189 5.95 -14.72 9.26
CA ALA A 189 5.71 -14.06 10.55
C ALA A 189 6.97 -13.83 11.41
N THR A 190 8.07 -14.53 11.14
CA THR A 190 9.33 -14.38 11.88
C THR A 190 10.25 -13.28 11.36
N LYS A 191 10.01 -12.78 10.13
CA LYS A 191 10.80 -11.72 9.51
C LYS A 191 10.04 -10.41 9.56
N LEU A 192 10.72 -9.33 9.92
CA LEU A 192 10.11 -7.99 10.00
C LEU A 192 9.44 -7.56 8.68
N GLU A 193 10.08 -7.88 7.56
CA GLU A 193 9.50 -7.61 6.24
C GLU A 193 8.18 -8.37 6.05
N GLY A 194 8.15 -9.66 6.39
CA GLY A 194 6.95 -10.48 6.33
C GLY A 194 5.84 -10.01 7.26
N VAL A 195 6.19 -9.59 8.49
CA VAL A 195 5.23 -8.97 9.43
C VAL A 195 4.58 -7.72 8.83
N ARG A 196 5.33 -6.89 8.11
CA ARG A 196 4.77 -5.70 7.45
C ARG A 196 3.76 -6.07 6.37
N ASP A 197 4.09 -7.05 5.54
CA ASP A 197 3.21 -7.53 4.47
C ASP A 197 1.92 -8.13 5.07
N ILE A 198 2.06 -9.02 6.06
CA ILE A 198 0.93 -9.63 6.80
C ILE A 198 0.00 -8.57 7.39
N VAL A 199 0.58 -7.63 8.12
CA VAL A 199 -0.18 -6.58 8.79
C VAL A 199 -0.86 -5.64 7.80
N THR A 200 -0.25 -5.41 6.63
CA THR A 200 -0.84 -4.58 5.57
C THR A 200 -2.14 -5.20 5.05
N VAL A 201 -2.12 -6.49 4.72
CA VAL A 201 -3.32 -7.20 4.27
C VAL A 201 -4.37 -7.31 5.38
N GLN A 202 -3.94 -7.66 6.60
CA GLN A 202 -4.84 -7.74 7.76
C GLN A 202 -5.59 -6.42 8.00
N THR A 203 -4.85 -5.30 7.98
CA THR A 203 -5.41 -3.96 8.21
C THR A 203 -6.44 -3.61 7.14
N GLN A 204 -6.14 -3.87 5.86
CA GLN A 204 -7.07 -3.56 4.77
C GLN A 204 -8.39 -4.33 4.87
N LEU A 205 -8.35 -5.59 5.29
CA LEU A 205 -9.55 -6.40 5.50
C LEU A 205 -10.33 -5.97 6.75
N GLN A 206 -9.63 -5.68 7.85
CA GLN A 206 -10.26 -5.22 9.09
C GLN A 206 -10.91 -3.85 8.96
N GLU A 207 -10.29 -2.90 8.27
CA GLU A 207 -10.90 -1.60 7.98
C GLU A 207 -12.15 -1.73 7.10
N ALA A 208 -12.22 -2.76 6.25
CA ALA A 208 -13.42 -3.10 5.49
C ALA A 208 -14.45 -3.91 6.33
N GLY A 209 -14.18 -4.08 7.63
CA GLY A 209 -15.04 -4.75 8.59
C GLY A 209 -15.14 -6.26 8.39
N VAL A 210 -14.05 -6.89 7.95
CA VAL A 210 -13.90 -8.34 7.80
C VAL A 210 -12.66 -8.83 8.54
N THR A 211 -12.76 -9.96 9.24
CA THR A 211 -11.60 -10.65 9.82
C THR A 211 -11.27 -11.88 8.98
N PRO A 212 -10.14 -11.91 8.26
CA PRO A 212 -9.78 -13.06 7.44
C PRO A 212 -9.33 -14.25 8.28
N THR A 213 -9.35 -15.43 7.65
CA THR A 213 -8.68 -16.63 8.15
C THR A 213 -7.37 -16.81 7.39
N TRP A 214 -6.27 -16.98 8.12
CA TRP A 214 -4.92 -17.17 7.57
C TRP A 214 -4.63 -18.67 7.45
N TYR A 215 -4.35 -19.13 6.24
CA TYR A 215 -3.98 -20.50 5.94
C TYR A 215 -2.48 -20.58 5.80
N VAL A 216 -1.84 -21.27 6.73
CA VAL A 216 -0.38 -21.34 6.86
C VAL A 216 0.10 -22.78 7.04
N ASP A 217 1.40 -23.02 6.86
CA ASP A 217 2.01 -24.29 7.22
C ASP A 217 2.00 -24.51 8.74
N ALA A 218 2.06 -25.78 9.15
CA ALA A 218 1.96 -26.16 10.56
C ALA A 218 3.07 -25.53 11.43
N GLU A 219 4.28 -25.38 10.89
CA GLU A 219 5.43 -24.79 11.59
C GLU A 219 5.23 -23.30 11.87
N SER A 220 4.50 -22.59 11.00
CA SER A 220 4.24 -21.16 11.13
C SER A 220 3.02 -20.79 11.99
N LEU A 221 2.21 -21.77 12.40
CA LEU A 221 0.90 -21.50 13.02
C LEU A 221 1.01 -20.60 14.27
N GLU A 222 1.92 -20.92 15.17
CA GLU A 222 2.05 -20.21 16.45
C GLU A 222 2.61 -18.80 16.26
N ASP A 223 3.49 -18.58 15.28
CA ASP A 223 4.00 -17.23 14.96
C ASP A 223 2.87 -16.32 14.45
N TYR A 224 1.95 -16.83 13.62
CA TYR A 224 0.81 -16.03 13.14
C TYR A 224 -0.20 -15.77 14.27
N LYS A 225 -0.44 -16.75 15.15
CA LYS A 225 -1.27 -16.55 16.35
C LYS A 225 -0.65 -15.53 17.31
N ALA A 226 0.67 -15.51 17.47
CA ALA A 226 1.38 -14.52 18.28
C ALA A 226 1.21 -13.09 17.74
N LEU A 227 0.97 -12.93 16.43
CA LEU A 227 0.59 -11.65 15.81
C LEU A 227 -0.89 -11.28 16.03
N GLY A 228 -1.68 -12.14 16.68
CA GLY A 228 -3.11 -11.96 16.92
C GLY A 228 -4.00 -12.32 15.73
N LEU A 229 -3.51 -13.15 14.81
CA LEU A 229 -4.23 -13.52 13.59
C LEU A 229 -5.08 -14.78 13.81
N LYS A 230 -6.23 -14.84 13.15
CA LYS A 230 -7.03 -16.07 13.07
C LYS A 230 -6.37 -17.03 12.06
N ALA A 231 -5.40 -17.81 12.52
CA ALA A 231 -4.62 -18.72 11.68
C ALA A 231 -5.03 -20.19 11.87
N VAL A 232 -4.97 -20.96 10.78
CA VAL A 232 -5.23 -22.41 10.73
C VAL A 232 -4.17 -23.11 9.87
N VAL A 233 -3.96 -24.41 10.12
CA VAL A 233 -3.05 -25.23 9.32
C VAL A 233 -3.71 -25.54 7.98
N GLY A 234 -3.12 -25.02 6.89
CA GLY A 234 -3.48 -25.34 5.51
C GLY A 234 -2.46 -26.21 4.80
N GLY A 235 -1.21 -26.25 5.27
CA GLY A 235 -0.10 -26.95 4.60
C GLY A 235 0.71 -26.01 3.71
N LYS A 236 1.22 -26.51 2.58
CA LYS A 236 1.90 -25.66 1.57
C LYS A 236 0.89 -24.88 0.74
N LEU A 237 1.33 -24.21 -0.33
CA LEU A 237 0.51 -23.35 -1.18
C LEU A 237 -0.78 -24.06 -1.64
N THR A 238 -0.68 -25.14 -2.41
CA THR A 238 -1.85 -25.82 -2.98
C THR A 238 -2.78 -26.43 -1.94
N PRO A 239 -2.29 -27.20 -0.94
CA PRO A 239 -3.14 -27.70 0.14
C PRO A 239 -3.85 -26.57 0.92
N SER A 240 -3.17 -25.44 1.16
CA SER A 240 -3.78 -24.29 1.85
C SER A 240 -4.90 -23.67 1.03
N ARG A 241 -4.72 -23.56 -0.29
CA ARG A 241 -5.77 -23.09 -1.21
C ARG A 241 -6.97 -24.04 -1.24
N ASN A 242 -6.74 -25.35 -1.30
CA ASN A 242 -7.83 -26.34 -1.27
C ASN A 242 -8.58 -26.30 0.06
N LYS A 243 -7.86 -26.26 1.19
CA LYS A 243 -8.50 -26.13 2.51
C LYS A 243 -9.34 -24.86 2.64
N ALA A 244 -8.87 -23.74 2.10
CA ALA A 244 -9.64 -22.50 2.06
C ALA A 244 -10.95 -22.62 1.26
N LEU A 245 -10.94 -23.39 0.16
CA LEU A 245 -12.16 -23.71 -0.61
C LEU A 245 -13.10 -24.62 0.18
N ASP A 246 -12.57 -25.62 0.87
CA ASP A 246 -13.36 -26.56 1.67
C ASP A 246 -14.04 -25.88 2.86
N ASP A 247 -13.31 -25.05 3.60
CA ASP A 247 -13.87 -24.30 4.74
C ASP A 247 -14.97 -23.31 4.28
N ALA A 248 -14.77 -22.67 3.12
CA ALA A 248 -15.77 -21.78 2.51
C ALA A 248 -17.02 -22.56 2.08
N ALA A 249 -16.83 -23.71 1.41
CA ALA A 249 -17.92 -24.58 0.96
C ALA A 249 -18.72 -25.15 2.14
N ALA A 250 -18.04 -25.59 3.21
CA ALA A 250 -18.67 -26.07 4.44
C ALA A 250 -19.54 -24.99 5.11
N SER A 251 -19.20 -23.72 4.92
CA SER A 251 -19.97 -22.58 5.43
C SER A 251 -20.98 -22.02 4.42
N ASN A 252 -21.11 -22.63 3.22
CA ASN A 252 -21.86 -22.12 2.08
C ASN A 252 -21.55 -20.63 1.77
N LYS A 253 -20.27 -20.27 1.76
CA LYS A 253 -19.77 -18.92 1.50
C LYS A 253 -18.97 -18.84 0.22
N VAL A 254 -18.91 -17.65 -0.36
CA VAL A 254 -17.96 -17.32 -1.44
C VAL A 254 -16.55 -17.40 -0.87
N CYS A 255 -15.66 -18.16 -1.51
CA CYS A 255 -14.25 -18.20 -1.12
C CYS A 255 -13.49 -17.06 -1.80
N VAL A 256 -12.85 -16.19 -1.01
CA VAL A 256 -11.91 -15.18 -1.52
C VAL A 256 -10.52 -15.58 -1.08
N GLN A 257 -9.62 -15.85 -2.01
CA GLN A 257 -8.22 -16.11 -1.68
C GLN A 257 -7.38 -14.87 -1.98
N VAL A 258 -6.59 -14.48 -1.00
CA VAL A 258 -5.77 -13.28 -0.99
C VAL A 258 -4.32 -13.66 -0.69
N SER A 259 -3.39 -13.18 -1.50
CA SER A 259 -1.95 -13.27 -1.24
C SER A 259 -1.53 -12.25 -0.18
N ASP A 260 -0.61 -12.66 0.69
CA ASP A 260 -0.02 -11.79 1.71
C ASP A 260 0.92 -10.71 1.13
N ASP A 261 1.29 -10.80 -0.15
CA ASP A 261 2.15 -9.85 -0.86
C ASP A 261 1.43 -8.61 -1.41
N ILE A 262 0.10 -8.54 -1.28
CA ILE A 262 -0.69 -7.46 -1.88
C ILE A 262 -0.65 -6.22 -1.00
N ALA A 263 -0.09 -5.14 -1.56
CA ALA A 263 -0.05 -3.83 -0.91
C ALA A 263 -1.32 -3.01 -1.15
N ALA A 264 -1.98 -3.16 -2.29
CA ALA A 264 -3.21 -2.42 -2.62
C ALA A 264 -3.98 -3.06 -3.79
N TRP A 265 -5.29 -2.77 -3.84
CA TRP A 265 -6.17 -3.02 -4.99
C TRP A 265 -6.49 -1.69 -5.66
N GLU A 266 -6.23 -1.62 -6.96
CA GLU A 266 -6.51 -0.44 -7.77
C GLU A 266 -7.53 -0.79 -8.85
N TYR A 267 -8.51 0.07 -9.07
CA TYR A 267 -9.42 -0.03 -10.19
C TYR A 267 -9.35 1.24 -11.04
N ARG A 268 -9.37 1.09 -12.37
CA ARG A 268 -9.39 2.23 -13.30
C ARG A 268 -10.66 2.27 -14.12
N HIS A 269 -11.50 3.26 -13.84
CA HIS A 269 -12.73 3.51 -14.58
C HIS A 269 -12.48 4.50 -15.72
N GLY A 270 -12.76 4.10 -16.96
CA GLY A 270 -12.63 4.97 -18.12
C GLY A 270 -12.90 4.24 -19.42
N GLU A 271 -13.04 5.02 -20.49
CA GLU A 271 -13.26 4.48 -21.82
C GLU A 271 -12.07 3.68 -22.32
N LYS A 272 -12.32 2.68 -23.17
CA LYS A 272 -11.27 1.95 -23.88
C LYS A 272 -10.56 2.89 -24.88
N ALA A 273 -9.32 2.56 -25.22
CA ALA A 273 -8.64 3.21 -26.32
C ALA A 273 -9.39 2.94 -27.64
N VAL A 274 -9.51 3.98 -28.47
CA VAL A 274 -10.09 3.87 -29.81
C VAL A 274 -9.20 2.99 -30.68
N ASP A 275 -7.89 3.24 -30.65
CA ASP A 275 -6.88 2.49 -31.37
C ASP A 275 -6.17 1.46 -30.50
N LYS A 276 -5.67 0.38 -31.12
CA LYS A 276 -4.91 -0.67 -30.44
C LYS A 276 -3.41 -0.38 -30.30
N THR A 277 -2.97 0.86 -30.53
CA THR A 277 -1.58 1.28 -30.32
C THR A 277 -1.28 1.41 -28.82
N ASP A 278 -0.01 1.22 -28.43
CA ASP A 278 0.37 1.34 -27.01
C ASP A 278 0.22 2.79 -26.50
N ASP A 279 0.42 3.80 -27.35
CA ASP A 279 0.19 5.20 -27.00
C ASP A 279 -1.29 5.52 -26.71
N ALA A 280 -2.21 5.02 -27.54
CA ALA A 280 -3.64 5.21 -27.32
C ALA A 280 -4.10 4.54 -26.01
N LYS A 281 -3.59 3.33 -25.73
CA LYS A 281 -3.81 2.60 -24.47
C LYS A 281 -3.27 3.35 -23.26
N ASN A 282 -2.05 3.89 -23.35
CA ASN A 282 -1.45 4.70 -22.29
C ASN A 282 -2.24 5.99 -22.03
N LYS A 283 -2.68 6.66 -23.10
CA LYS A 283 -3.52 7.87 -23.00
C LYS A 283 -4.86 7.56 -22.32
N ALA A 284 -5.56 6.50 -22.73
CA ALA A 284 -6.82 6.07 -22.11
C ALA A 284 -6.63 5.71 -20.63
N HIS A 285 -5.56 4.97 -20.31
CA HIS A 285 -5.21 4.61 -18.93
C HIS A 285 -4.89 5.83 -18.05
N ALA A 286 -4.20 6.83 -18.59
CA ALA A 286 -3.88 8.07 -17.89
C ALA A 286 -5.12 8.95 -17.67
N ALA A 287 -6.07 8.94 -18.62
CA ALA A 287 -7.33 9.67 -18.52
C ALA A 287 -8.36 8.97 -17.60
N ALA A 288 -8.22 7.66 -17.37
CA ALA A 288 -9.12 6.90 -16.52
C ALA A 288 -9.07 7.38 -15.06
N ARG A 289 -10.24 7.46 -14.42
CA ARG A 289 -10.37 7.70 -12.99
C ARG A 289 -9.79 6.52 -12.24
N ARG A 290 -8.79 6.79 -11.40
CA ARG A 290 -8.14 5.81 -10.53
C ARG A 290 -8.88 5.73 -9.19
N LEU A 291 -9.19 4.51 -8.76
CA LEU A 291 -9.82 4.19 -7.48
C LEU A 291 -8.90 3.26 -6.68
N ILE A 292 -8.64 3.54 -5.41
CA ILE A 292 -8.10 2.53 -4.48
C ILE A 292 -9.31 1.88 -3.81
N VAL A 293 -9.51 0.60 -4.05
CA VAL A 293 -10.68 -0.15 -3.56
C VAL A 293 -10.28 -1.07 -2.42
N THR A 294 -11.21 -1.35 -1.50
CA THR A 294 -10.95 -2.37 -0.48
C THR A 294 -10.94 -3.77 -1.10
N PRO A 295 -10.20 -4.74 -0.53
CA PRO A 295 -10.27 -6.14 -0.98
C PRO A 295 -11.70 -6.70 -0.90
N VAL A 296 -12.50 -6.23 0.07
CA VAL A 296 -13.90 -6.63 0.22
C VAL A 296 -14.75 -6.08 -0.92
N ALA A 297 -14.61 -4.80 -1.26
CA ALA A 297 -15.35 -4.21 -2.37
C ALA A 297 -14.94 -4.81 -3.72
N ALA A 298 -13.64 -5.08 -3.91
CA ALA A 298 -13.13 -5.78 -5.09
C ALA A 298 -13.79 -7.16 -5.26
N ALA A 299 -13.83 -7.99 -4.21
CA ALA A 299 -14.45 -9.31 -4.26
C ALA A 299 -15.96 -9.25 -4.53
N ARG A 300 -16.67 -8.33 -3.85
CA ARG A 300 -18.11 -8.10 -4.05
C ARG A 300 -18.44 -7.65 -5.45
N PHE A 301 -17.65 -6.74 -6.01
CA PHE A 301 -17.78 -6.26 -7.38
C PHE A 301 -17.60 -7.40 -8.39
N ILE A 302 -16.57 -8.23 -8.23
CA ILE A 302 -16.33 -9.39 -9.10
C ILE A 302 -17.49 -10.38 -9.04
N ILE A 303 -18.00 -10.73 -7.84
CA ILE A 303 -19.14 -11.66 -7.71
C ILE A 303 -20.42 -11.08 -8.29
N ALA A 304 -20.69 -9.80 -8.09
CA ALA A 304 -21.85 -9.13 -8.69
C ALA A 304 -21.85 -9.29 -10.21
N LYS A 305 -20.68 -9.08 -10.84
CA LYS A 305 -20.50 -9.27 -12.30
C LYS A 305 -20.61 -10.73 -12.71
N MET A 306 -20.01 -11.66 -11.97
CA MET A 306 -20.09 -13.10 -12.25
C MET A 306 -21.53 -13.61 -12.20
N ARG A 307 -22.29 -13.24 -11.17
CA ARG A 307 -23.67 -13.69 -10.96
C ARG A 307 -24.66 -13.07 -11.94
N ALA A 308 -24.38 -11.85 -12.40
CA ALA A 308 -25.19 -11.17 -13.41
C ALA A 308 -24.79 -11.52 -14.86
N ALA A 309 -23.71 -12.26 -15.08
CA ALA A 309 -23.36 -12.77 -16.39
C ALA A 309 -24.40 -13.82 -16.82
N VAL A 310 -25.29 -13.42 -17.74
CA VAL A 310 -26.29 -14.28 -18.38
C VAL A 310 -25.91 -14.42 -19.85
N GLY A 311 -25.94 -15.64 -20.41
CA GLY A 311 -25.79 -15.86 -21.85
C GLY A 311 -24.76 -16.92 -22.26
N LEU A 312 -24.22 -16.74 -23.48
CA LEU A 312 -23.48 -17.70 -24.31
C LEU A 312 -22.25 -18.38 -23.68
N HIS A 313 -21.78 -17.90 -22.54
CA HIS A 313 -20.54 -18.36 -21.92
C HIS A 313 -20.77 -19.19 -20.65
N GLY A 314 -22.02 -19.47 -20.27
CA GLY A 314 -22.31 -20.10 -18.98
C GLY A 314 -22.14 -19.14 -17.80
N LYS A 315 -22.38 -19.63 -16.59
CA LYS A 315 -22.34 -18.83 -15.36
C LYS A 315 -20.97 -19.01 -14.69
N PRO A 316 -20.05 -18.04 -14.81
CA PRO A 316 -18.69 -18.20 -14.30
C PRO A 316 -18.69 -18.41 -12.78
N LYS A 317 -17.89 -19.38 -12.32
CA LYS A 317 -17.72 -19.71 -10.90
C LYS A 317 -16.36 -19.32 -10.32
N LEU A 318 -15.44 -18.90 -11.17
CA LEU A 318 -14.15 -18.31 -10.80
C LEU A 318 -14.04 -16.92 -11.40
N GLY A 319 -13.57 -15.97 -10.61
CA GLY A 319 -13.13 -14.68 -11.10
C GLY A 319 -11.94 -14.12 -10.36
N GLY A 320 -11.38 -13.03 -10.87
CA GLY A 320 -10.21 -12.38 -10.27
C GLY A 320 -9.78 -11.10 -11.00
N ALA A 321 -8.63 -10.58 -10.59
CA ALA A 321 -8.07 -9.33 -11.10
C ALA A 321 -7.06 -9.54 -12.24
N TYR A 322 -6.64 -8.44 -12.86
CA TYR A 322 -5.52 -8.42 -13.79
C TYR A 322 -4.19 -8.52 -13.03
N MET A 323 -3.31 -9.40 -13.48
CA MET A 323 -2.11 -9.82 -12.75
C MET A 323 -0.93 -8.84 -12.82
N LEU A 324 -0.97 -7.85 -13.72
CA LEU A 324 0.15 -6.90 -13.87
C LEU A 324 -0.23 -5.56 -13.25
N GLN A 325 0.75 -4.93 -12.61
CA GLN A 325 0.59 -3.60 -12.01
C GLN A 325 0.23 -2.53 -13.06
N SER A 326 0.72 -2.67 -14.30
CA SER A 326 0.31 -1.83 -15.42
C SER A 326 -0.83 -2.47 -16.21
N CYS A 327 -2.02 -1.86 -16.14
CA CYS A 327 -3.17 -2.27 -16.94
C CYS A 327 -3.37 -1.42 -18.20
N ALA A 328 -2.40 -0.59 -18.62
CA ALA A 328 -2.60 0.24 -19.82
C ALA A 328 -3.01 -0.60 -21.03
N ARG A 329 -2.36 -1.75 -21.25
CA ARG A 329 -2.70 -2.66 -22.36
C ARG A 329 -4.13 -3.22 -22.29
N THR A 330 -4.71 -3.28 -21.10
CA THR A 330 -6.10 -3.71 -20.94
C THR A 330 -7.10 -2.69 -21.51
N PHE A 331 -6.67 -1.44 -21.72
CA PHE A 331 -7.47 -0.41 -22.40
C PHE A 331 -7.70 -0.69 -23.88
N ALA A 332 -7.09 -1.72 -24.46
CA ALA A 332 -7.48 -2.22 -25.79
C ALA A 332 -8.80 -3.02 -25.78
N GLY A 333 -9.27 -3.44 -24.61
CA GLY A 333 -10.37 -4.39 -24.47
C GLY A 333 -11.47 -3.94 -23.51
N PRO A 334 -12.49 -4.79 -23.36
CA PRO A 334 -13.56 -4.55 -22.39
C PRO A 334 -13.01 -4.61 -20.95
N GLU A 335 -13.75 -3.98 -20.05
CA GLU A 335 -13.44 -3.97 -18.61
C GLU A 335 -13.37 -5.38 -18.01
N VAL A 336 -14.25 -6.25 -18.49
CA VAL A 336 -14.35 -7.63 -18.08
C VAL A 336 -14.20 -8.51 -19.30
N VAL A 337 -13.43 -9.59 -19.16
CA VAL A 337 -13.27 -10.61 -20.17
C VAL A 337 -13.59 -11.98 -19.59
N HIS A 338 -14.10 -12.84 -20.47
CA HIS A 338 -14.33 -14.24 -20.19
C HIS A 338 -13.19 -15.10 -20.76
N HIS A 339 -13.02 -16.31 -20.24
CA HIS A 339 -12.05 -17.30 -20.77
C HIS A 339 -10.58 -16.85 -20.71
N HIS A 340 -10.24 -15.99 -19.76
CA HIS A 340 -8.86 -15.58 -19.50
C HIS A 340 -8.35 -16.14 -18.18
N PHE A 341 -7.06 -16.47 -18.12
CA PHE A 341 -6.41 -16.97 -16.91
C PHE A 341 -6.57 -16.00 -15.73
N ILE A 342 -6.93 -16.57 -14.59
CA ILE A 342 -7.01 -15.90 -13.28
C ILE A 342 -5.80 -16.36 -12.47
N LEU A 343 -4.95 -15.42 -12.05
CA LEU A 343 -3.76 -15.76 -11.28
C LEU A 343 -4.04 -15.75 -9.76
N GLY A 344 -3.21 -16.51 -9.05
CA GLY A 344 -3.46 -16.92 -7.66
C GLY A 344 -3.34 -15.86 -6.56
N ASP A 345 -3.06 -14.59 -6.86
CA ASP A 345 -2.90 -13.55 -5.83
C ASP A 345 -4.23 -13.03 -5.28
N PHE A 346 -5.22 -12.88 -6.16
CA PHE A 346 -6.55 -12.45 -5.77
C PHE A 346 -7.59 -13.11 -6.67
N LEU A 347 -8.24 -14.13 -6.13
CA LEU A 347 -9.29 -14.87 -6.80
C LEU A 347 -10.52 -14.99 -5.92
N VAL A 348 -11.66 -15.14 -6.59
CA VAL A 348 -12.97 -15.26 -5.97
C VAL A 348 -13.68 -16.46 -6.59
N VAL A 349 -14.07 -17.41 -5.75
CA VAL A 349 -14.79 -18.62 -6.16
C VAL A 349 -16.20 -18.56 -5.58
N ASP A 350 -17.19 -18.50 -6.47
CA ASP A 350 -18.59 -18.46 -6.09
C ASP A 350 -19.04 -19.81 -5.50
N THR A 351 -20.09 -19.76 -4.69
CA THR A 351 -20.72 -20.93 -4.07
C THR A 351 -21.09 -22.00 -5.10
N GLY A 352 -21.01 -23.26 -4.70
CA GLY A 352 -21.35 -24.42 -5.55
C GLY A 352 -20.27 -24.88 -6.52
N SER A 353 -19.08 -24.27 -6.57
CA SER A 353 -17.95 -24.85 -7.32
C SER A 353 -17.31 -26.02 -6.55
N SER A 354 -17.24 -27.19 -7.18
CA SER A 354 -16.53 -28.37 -6.68
C SER A 354 -15.08 -28.46 -7.16
N VAL A 355 -14.63 -27.53 -8.00
CA VAL A 355 -13.28 -27.54 -8.57
C VAL A 355 -12.24 -27.28 -7.46
N ARG A 356 -11.11 -27.98 -7.52
CA ARG A 356 -9.97 -27.88 -6.61
C ARG A 356 -8.68 -27.71 -7.38
N PHE A 357 -7.66 -27.17 -6.74
CA PHE A 357 -6.32 -27.13 -7.29
C PHE A 357 -5.72 -28.55 -7.31
N ASP A 358 -5.03 -28.91 -8.38
CA ASP A 358 -4.28 -30.17 -8.44
C ASP A 358 -3.03 -30.11 -7.54
N GLU A 359 -3.01 -30.92 -6.49
CA GLU A 359 -1.88 -31.01 -5.54
C GLU A 359 -0.61 -31.61 -6.16
N ASN A 360 -0.73 -32.30 -7.30
CA ASN A 360 0.43 -32.80 -8.03
C ASN A 360 1.08 -31.72 -8.92
N MET A 361 0.37 -30.62 -9.18
CA MET A 361 0.88 -29.52 -9.98
C MET A 361 1.74 -28.58 -9.13
N LYS A 362 3.06 -28.65 -9.33
CA LYS A 362 4.04 -27.90 -8.52
C LYS A 362 4.24 -26.45 -8.97
N LEU A 363 3.90 -26.12 -10.22
CA LEU A 363 4.07 -24.80 -10.81
C LEU A 363 2.84 -24.48 -11.64
N LYS A 364 2.42 -23.20 -11.64
CA LYS A 364 1.32 -22.70 -12.47
C LYS A 364 -0.02 -23.36 -12.11
N GLU A 365 -0.18 -23.71 -10.85
CA GLU A 365 -1.40 -24.31 -10.28
C GLU A 365 -2.64 -23.45 -10.50
N ASP A 366 -2.49 -22.14 -10.65
CA ASP A 366 -3.54 -21.19 -10.99
C ASP A 366 -4.00 -21.27 -12.46
N TYR A 367 -3.10 -21.63 -13.38
CA TYR A 367 -3.45 -21.88 -14.78
C TYR A 367 -4.31 -23.13 -14.89
N ASP A 368 -3.90 -24.23 -14.24
CA ASP A 368 -4.68 -25.47 -14.21
C ASP A 368 -6.02 -25.28 -13.51
N PHE A 369 -6.04 -24.60 -12.37
CA PHE A 369 -7.28 -24.28 -11.67
C PHE A 369 -8.26 -23.47 -12.54
N THR A 370 -7.74 -22.54 -13.34
CA THR A 370 -8.55 -21.80 -14.32
C THR A 370 -9.07 -22.72 -15.43
N CYS A 371 -8.21 -23.57 -16.01
CA CYS A 371 -8.61 -24.55 -17.03
C CYS A 371 -9.67 -25.52 -16.50
N ALA A 372 -9.54 -26.00 -15.27
CA ALA A 372 -10.51 -26.86 -14.61
C ALA A 372 -11.87 -26.15 -14.44
N HIS A 373 -11.87 -24.86 -14.09
CA HIS A 373 -13.11 -24.06 -14.06
C HIS A 373 -13.72 -23.84 -15.44
N LEU A 374 -12.91 -23.60 -16.47
CA LEU A 374 -13.39 -23.49 -17.85
C LEU A 374 -14.03 -24.78 -18.32
N LYS A 375 -13.41 -25.92 -18.01
CA LYS A 375 -13.94 -27.25 -18.32
C LYS A 375 -15.25 -27.53 -17.58
N ALA A 376 -15.33 -27.18 -16.29
CA ALA A 376 -16.50 -27.49 -15.46
C ALA A 376 -17.69 -26.54 -15.66
N HIS A 377 -17.43 -25.24 -15.86
CA HIS A 377 -18.46 -24.20 -15.83
C HIS A 377 -18.59 -23.41 -17.15
N GLY A 378 -17.75 -23.72 -18.14
CA GLY A 378 -17.78 -23.08 -19.46
C GLY A 378 -17.19 -21.66 -19.52
N SER A 379 -16.99 -21.00 -18.37
CA SER A 379 -16.40 -19.65 -18.30
C SER A 379 -15.80 -19.32 -16.93
N VAL A 380 -14.90 -18.35 -16.96
CA VAL A 380 -14.33 -17.63 -15.81
C VAL A 380 -14.37 -16.13 -16.13
N LEU A 381 -14.30 -15.27 -15.12
CA LEU A 381 -14.42 -13.82 -15.28
C LEU A 381 -13.18 -13.08 -14.76
N ARG A 382 -12.46 -12.39 -15.64
CA ARG A 382 -11.35 -11.51 -15.22
C ARG A 382 -11.76 -10.05 -15.31
N CYS A 383 -11.60 -9.30 -14.22
CA CYS A 383 -11.71 -7.84 -14.24
C CYS A 383 -10.38 -7.23 -14.68
N ASN A 384 -10.30 -6.86 -15.96
CA ASN A 384 -9.10 -6.31 -16.58
C ASN A 384 -8.75 -4.90 -16.07
N ARG A 385 -9.72 -4.16 -15.52
CA ARG A 385 -9.51 -2.81 -14.95
C ARG A 385 -9.07 -2.82 -13.49
N MET A 386 -9.07 -3.98 -12.86
CA MET A 386 -8.64 -4.15 -11.49
C MET A 386 -7.22 -4.70 -11.48
N THR A 387 -6.28 -3.97 -10.89
CA THR A 387 -4.89 -4.40 -10.73
C THR A 387 -4.53 -4.54 -9.27
N LEU A 388 -3.49 -5.34 -9.04
CA LEU A 388 -2.93 -5.57 -7.72
C LEU A 388 -1.53 -4.95 -7.66
N CYS A 389 -1.24 -4.24 -6.59
CA CYS A 389 0.13 -3.83 -6.26
C CYS A 389 0.77 -4.96 -5.45
N VAL A 390 1.35 -5.95 -6.13
CA VAL A 390 1.97 -7.12 -5.49
C VAL A 390 3.48 -6.97 -5.47
N LYS A 391 4.10 -7.29 -4.34
CA LYS A 391 5.52 -7.07 -4.11
C LYS A 391 6.42 -7.89 -5.04
N HIS A 392 6.10 -9.15 -5.30
CA HIS A 392 6.93 -10.02 -6.14
C HIS A 392 6.76 -9.76 -7.65
N TYR A 393 5.75 -8.97 -8.07
CA TYR A 393 5.61 -8.53 -9.47
C TYR A 393 6.46 -7.31 -9.80
N SER A 394 7.29 -6.83 -8.87
CA SER A 394 8.35 -5.88 -9.20
C SER A 394 9.43 -6.61 -10.00
N ASN A 395 9.22 -6.81 -11.29
CA ASN A 395 10.33 -6.66 -12.22
C ASN A 395 10.97 -5.32 -11.87
N CYS A 396 12.26 -5.33 -11.49
CA CYS A 396 13.04 -4.16 -11.09
C CYS A 396 12.98 -3.05 -12.16
N LEU A 397 11.91 -2.26 -12.16
CA LEU A 397 11.85 -0.90 -12.64
C LEU A 397 11.39 -0.10 -11.42
N HIS A 398 12.36 0.49 -10.73
CA HIS A 398 12.19 1.39 -9.59
C HIS A 398 11.33 2.62 -9.95
N LEU A 399 10.01 2.43 -10.10
CA LEU A 399 9.03 3.51 -10.25
C LEU A 399 8.31 3.83 -8.94
N SER A 400 8.80 3.33 -7.80
CA SER A 400 8.32 3.77 -6.49
C SER A 400 8.89 5.15 -6.17
N SER A 401 7.99 6.11 -5.93
CA SER A 401 8.21 7.48 -5.43
C SER A 401 9.01 8.47 -6.30
N ARG A 402 10.09 8.07 -6.98
CA ARG A 402 10.91 9.01 -7.78
C ARG A 402 10.27 9.47 -9.07
N ALA A 403 9.47 8.63 -9.74
CA ALA A 403 8.78 9.04 -10.97
C ALA A 403 7.64 10.04 -10.68
N ILE A 404 6.89 9.82 -9.61
CA ILE A 404 5.86 10.76 -9.12
C ILE A 404 6.51 12.10 -8.69
N GLN A 405 7.70 12.06 -8.07
CA GLN A 405 8.46 13.29 -7.77
C GLN A 405 9.01 13.97 -9.05
N ARG A 406 9.51 13.21 -10.02
CA ARG A 406 10.05 13.75 -11.28
C ARG A 406 8.99 14.40 -12.16
N ASP A 407 7.77 13.86 -12.22
CA ASP A 407 6.69 14.49 -12.98
C ASP A 407 6.25 15.82 -12.32
N GLY A 408 6.31 15.91 -10.99
CA GLY A 408 6.13 17.17 -10.25
C GLY A 408 7.27 18.17 -10.49
N GLU A 409 8.52 17.73 -10.56
CA GLU A 409 9.70 18.57 -10.81
C GLU A 409 9.82 19.05 -12.26
N ALA A 410 9.49 18.21 -13.24
CA ALA A 410 9.48 18.57 -14.66
C ALA A 410 8.41 19.64 -14.97
N THR A 411 7.28 19.59 -14.27
CA THR A 411 6.23 20.62 -14.37
C THR A 411 6.68 21.95 -13.75
N LYS A 412 7.44 21.91 -12.64
CA LYS A 412 8.05 23.10 -12.04
C LYS A 412 9.15 23.71 -12.92
N GLN A 413 10.04 22.89 -13.51
CA GLN A 413 11.09 23.39 -14.42
C GLN A 413 10.53 24.05 -15.69
N LYS A 414 9.43 23.52 -16.27
CA LYS A 414 8.74 24.17 -17.40
C LYS A 414 8.07 25.49 -17.01
N ALA A 415 7.52 25.60 -15.80
CA ALA A 415 6.99 26.87 -15.29
C ALA A 415 8.11 27.91 -15.13
N THR A 416 9.26 27.54 -14.57
CA THR A 416 10.40 28.46 -14.39
C THR A 416 11.03 28.89 -15.72
N GLN A 417 11.15 27.98 -16.72
CA GLN A 417 11.61 28.35 -18.07
C GLN A 417 10.63 29.26 -18.82
N THR A 418 9.33 29.13 -18.59
CA THR A 418 8.32 29.96 -19.24
C THR A 418 8.30 31.39 -18.67
N VAL A 419 8.59 31.54 -17.37
CA VAL A 419 8.76 32.86 -16.74
C VAL A 419 10.07 33.53 -17.21
N GLY A 420 11.18 32.79 -17.33
CA GLY A 420 12.45 33.33 -17.83
C GLY A 420 12.43 33.76 -19.32
N ARG A 421 11.57 33.16 -20.15
CA ARG A 421 11.37 33.59 -21.55
C ARG A 421 10.47 34.82 -21.70
N ARG A 422 9.64 35.17 -20.71
CA ARG A 422 8.86 36.42 -20.72
C ARG A 422 9.71 37.63 -20.32
N THR A 423 10.70 37.46 -19.44
CA THR A 423 11.62 38.54 -19.06
C THR A 423 12.65 38.86 -20.16
N ASN A 424 13.09 37.88 -20.96
CA ASN A 424 14.05 38.13 -22.04
C ASN A 424 13.44 38.61 -23.38
N ARG A 425 12.11 38.78 -23.46
CA ARG A 425 11.45 39.29 -24.68
C ARG A 425 11.18 40.80 -24.65
N LEU A 426 11.47 41.46 -23.53
CA LEU A 426 11.36 42.92 -23.41
C LEU A 426 12.66 43.68 -23.72
N ASP A 427 13.79 42.98 -23.88
CA ASP A 427 15.11 43.60 -24.13
C ASP A 427 15.67 43.41 -25.57
N LEU A 428 14.86 42.93 -26.52
CA LEU A 428 15.33 42.61 -27.88
C LEU A 428 14.57 43.31 -29.02
N LEU A 429 13.86 44.41 -28.72
CA LEU A 429 13.34 45.34 -29.74
C LEU A 429 14.27 46.55 -29.88
N GLY A 430 15.50 46.30 -30.33
CA GLY A 430 16.47 47.37 -30.53
C GLY A 430 17.69 46.90 -31.30
N ARG A 431 17.52 46.60 -32.59
CA ARG A 431 18.51 46.78 -33.69
C ARG A 431 18.05 46.02 -34.94
N ALA A 432 17.40 46.75 -35.84
CA ALA A 432 17.28 46.35 -37.23
C ALA A 432 18.58 46.75 -37.95
N GLY A 433 19.23 45.78 -38.57
CA GLY A 433 20.40 45.98 -39.43
C GLY A 433 20.57 44.74 -40.29
N GLY A 434 20.19 44.85 -41.57
CA GLY A 434 20.04 43.74 -42.48
C GLY A 434 21.34 43.07 -42.90
N ARG A 435 21.19 41.84 -43.42
CA ARG A 435 21.94 41.29 -44.56
C ARG A 435 21.25 40.02 -45.03
N ALA A 436 21.37 39.78 -46.33
CA ALA A 436 20.65 38.80 -47.12
C ALA A 436 21.44 37.50 -47.32
N LEU A 437 20.69 36.39 -47.41
CA LEU A 437 20.93 35.12 -48.16
C LEU A 437 22.10 34.19 -47.73
N PRO A 438 22.18 32.90 -48.17
CA PRO A 438 21.16 31.98 -48.76
C PRO A 438 21.16 30.51 -48.21
N GLY A 439 20.08 29.76 -48.51
CA GLY A 439 20.15 28.37 -49.01
C GLY A 439 20.30 27.17 -48.04
N LEU A 440 19.87 26.00 -48.57
CA LEU A 440 19.94 24.61 -48.08
C LEU A 440 18.85 24.14 -47.10
N ALA A 441 18.33 22.91 -47.18
CA ALA A 441 18.16 21.93 -48.24
C ALA A 441 17.20 20.87 -47.66
N LEU A 442 16.32 20.34 -48.52
CA LEU A 442 15.43 19.23 -48.23
C LEU A 442 16.24 17.94 -48.01
N CYS A 443 15.99 17.23 -46.91
CA CYS A 443 16.45 15.85 -46.74
C CYS A 443 15.22 14.93 -46.71
N LYS A 444 15.00 14.22 -47.82
CA LYS A 444 14.14 13.03 -47.93
C LYS A 444 15.00 11.83 -47.55
N CYS A 445 14.55 11.02 -46.61
CA CYS A 445 15.01 9.63 -46.49
C CYS A 445 13.79 8.72 -46.57
N ALA A 446 13.80 7.89 -47.60
CA ALA A 446 12.96 6.72 -47.79
C ALA A 446 13.84 5.47 -47.69
N ILE A 447 13.17 4.32 -47.68
CA ILE A 447 13.64 2.94 -47.95
C ILE A 447 13.93 2.12 -46.66
N PRO A 448 13.68 0.79 -46.65
CA PRO A 448 12.90 -0.08 -47.55
C PRO A 448 11.56 -0.54 -46.98
#